data_AF-A0AAW0PM90-F1
#
_entry.id   AF-A0AAW0PM90-F1
#
_cell.length_a   1.000
_cell.length_b   1.000
_cell.length_c   1.000
_cell.angle_alpha   90.00
_cell.angle_beta   90.00
_cell.angle_gamma   90.00
#
_symmetry.space_group_name_H-M   'P 1'
#
loop_
_entity.id
_entity.type
_entity.pdbx_description
1 polymer ?
#
loop_
_entity_poly.entity_id
_entity_poly.type
_entity_poly.pdbx_seq_one_letter_code
_entity_poly.pdbx_strand_id
1 'polypeptide(L)'
;MYFLRQLKKAKLPVQMMVQFYTAIIESILTSSITVWYAGATVRDRHRLQRIVRSAEKGRMTTKRRLITDSYRVVKRERRGGKREKSPTPPPTPEQIANAARLEDLEKLKQFDLDWRFGPCTGISRLQRWERAQVHGLNPPEEIKELLLQSEHDPELRDSLWREYPF
;
A
#
# COMPACT_ATOMS: atom_id res chain seq x y z
N MET A 1 -13.62 -9.83 -1.00
CA MET A 1 -14.33 -11.01 -1.55
C MET A 1 -15.49 -11.54 -0.70
N TYR A 2 -15.76 -10.99 0.50
CA TYR A 2 -16.84 -11.46 1.39
C TYR A 2 -18.25 -11.33 0.79
N PHE A 3 -18.60 -10.17 0.23
CA PHE A 3 -19.92 -9.90 -0.34
C PHE A 3 -20.30 -10.80 -1.52
N LEU A 4 -19.34 -11.09 -2.42
CA LEU A 4 -19.56 -12.01 -3.55
C LEU A 4 -19.86 -13.44 -3.09
N ARG A 5 -19.22 -13.88 -2.00
CA ARG A 5 -19.47 -15.20 -1.40
C ARG A 5 -20.84 -15.26 -0.73
N GLN A 6 -21.28 -14.18 -0.08
CA GLN A 6 -22.60 -14.11 0.57
C GLN A 6 -23.76 -14.01 -0.43
N LEU A 7 -23.60 -13.23 -1.51
CA LEU A 7 -24.65 -13.09 -2.53
C LEU A 7 -24.81 -14.35 -3.40
N LYS A 8 -23.72 -15.10 -3.65
CA LYS A 8 -23.80 -16.39 -4.33
C LYS A 8 -24.53 -17.46 -3.49
N LYS A 9 -24.40 -17.40 -2.15
CA LYS A 9 -25.17 -18.27 -1.24
C LYS A 9 -26.67 -17.96 -1.27
N ALA A 10 -27.05 -16.71 -1.54
CA ALA A 10 -28.44 -16.28 -1.63
C ALA A 10 -29.16 -16.69 -2.94
N LYS A 11 -28.50 -17.44 -3.86
CA LYS A 11 -29.05 -17.90 -5.15
C LYS A 11 -29.73 -16.80 -5.99
N LEU A 12 -29.26 -15.56 -5.85
CA LEU A 12 -29.83 -14.44 -6.61
C LEU A 12 -29.52 -14.58 -8.10
N PRO A 13 -30.47 -14.22 -8.98
CA PRO A 13 -30.25 -14.30 -10.43
C PRO A 13 -29.09 -13.38 -10.83
N VAL A 14 -28.24 -13.88 -11.74
CA VAL A 14 -27.03 -13.19 -12.21
C VAL A 14 -27.33 -11.78 -12.70
N GLN A 15 -28.48 -11.58 -13.33
CA GLN A 15 -28.94 -10.28 -13.81
C GLN A 15 -29.10 -9.24 -12.69
N MET A 16 -29.64 -9.64 -11.53
CA MET A 16 -29.79 -8.74 -10.38
C MET A 16 -28.43 -8.41 -9.75
N MET A 17 -27.49 -9.37 -9.74
CA MET A 17 -26.12 -9.11 -9.31
C MET A 17 -25.43 -8.11 -10.23
N VAL A 18 -25.54 -8.27 -11.55
CA VAL A 18 -24.96 -7.33 -12.52
C VAL A 18 -25.53 -5.93 -12.31
N GLN A 19 -26.85 -5.77 -12.22
CA GLN A 19 -27.48 -4.47 -11.99
C GLN A 19 -27.02 -3.81 -10.67
N PHE A 20 -27.00 -4.57 -9.58
CA PHE A 20 -26.55 -4.08 -8.27
C PHE A 20 -25.09 -3.64 -8.27
N TYR A 21 -24.20 -4.45 -8.84
CA TYR A 21 -22.77 -4.11 -8.91
C TYR A 21 -22.49 -2.98 -9.88
N THR A 22 -23.15 -2.94 -11.03
CA THR A 22 -23.06 -1.81 -11.97
C THR A 22 -23.50 -0.52 -11.28
N ALA A 23 -24.64 -0.52 -10.59
CA ALA A 23 -25.14 0.65 -9.87
C ALA A 23 -24.20 1.14 -8.75
N ILE A 24 -23.63 0.22 -7.95
CA ILE A 24 -22.67 0.57 -6.90
C ILE A 24 -21.38 1.14 -7.49
N ILE A 25 -20.83 0.48 -8.51
CA ILE A 25 -19.60 0.94 -9.17
C ILE A 25 -19.82 2.31 -9.81
N GLU A 26 -20.95 2.50 -10.51
CA GLU A 26 -21.34 3.78 -11.09
C GLU A 26 -21.52 4.87 -10.03
N SER A 27 -22.18 4.58 -8.92
CA SER A 27 -22.36 5.53 -7.81
C SER A 27 -21.03 5.98 -7.22
N ILE A 28 -20.12 5.04 -6.91
CA ILE A 28 -18.80 5.32 -6.36
C ILE A 28 -17.95 6.11 -7.37
N LEU A 29 -17.94 5.70 -8.64
CA LEU A 29 -17.19 6.40 -9.68
C LEU A 29 -17.74 7.81 -9.90
N THR A 30 -19.06 7.99 -9.94
CA THR A 30 -19.69 9.30 -10.12
C THR A 30 -19.35 10.23 -8.95
N SER A 31 -19.45 9.74 -7.71
CA SER A 31 -19.07 10.50 -6.52
C SER A 31 -17.57 10.81 -6.46
N SER A 32 -16.72 9.86 -6.84
CA SER A 32 -15.27 10.06 -6.82
C SER A 32 -14.81 11.03 -7.90
N ILE A 33 -15.42 10.96 -9.09
CA ILE A 33 -15.11 11.86 -10.20
C ILE A 33 -15.51 13.29 -9.83
N THR A 34 -16.67 13.55 -9.22
CA THR A 34 -17.05 14.93 -8.88
C THR A 34 -16.08 15.59 -7.90
N VAL A 35 -15.60 14.85 -6.90
CA VAL A 35 -14.60 15.36 -5.92
C VAL A 35 -13.24 15.58 -6.58
N TRP A 36 -12.76 14.63 -7.39
CA TRP A 36 -11.43 14.72 -8.00
C TRP A 36 -11.37 15.63 -9.23
N TYR A 37 -12.46 15.75 -9.99
CA TYR A 37 -12.52 16.55 -11.21
C TYR A 37 -12.46 18.05 -10.93
N ALA A 38 -12.93 18.49 -9.76
CA ALA A 38 -12.82 19.88 -9.30
C ALA A 38 -11.35 20.34 -9.14
N GLY A 39 -10.45 19.43 -8.75
CA GLY A 39 -9.00 19.68 -8.64
C GLY A 39 -8.17 19.24 -9.85
N ALA A 40 -8.79 18.70 -10.89
CA ALA A 40 -8.07 18.10 -12.02
C ALA A 40 -7.59 19.15 -13.05
N THR A 41 -6.32 19.05 -13.46
CA THR A 41 -5.78 19.94 -14.49
C THR A 41 -6.47 19.70 -15.84
N VAL A 42 -6.45 20.70 -16.74
CA VAL A 42 -7.00 20.57 -18.12
C VAL A 42 -6.46 19.32 -18.83
N ARG A 43 -5.19 18.99 -18.59
CA ARG A 43 -4.52 17.81 -19.13
C ARG A 43 -5.10 16.49 -18.62
N ASP A 44 -5.44 16.43 -17.33
CA ASP A 44 -6.03 15.24 -16.71
C ASP A 44 -7.44 14.99 -17.24
N ARG A 45 -8.22 16.06 -17.44
CA ARG A 45 -9.57 16.01 -18.04
C ARG A 45 -9.56 15.47 -19.47
N HIS A 46 -8.67 15.98 -20.33
CA HIS A 46 -8.50 15.46 -21.69
C HIS A 46 -8.01 14.00 -21.73
N ARG A 47 -7.23 13.58 -20.73
CA ARG A 47 -6.76 12.21 -20.62
C ARG A 47 -7.88 11.25 -20.22
N LEU A 48 -8.71 11.63 -19.23
CA LEU A 48 -9.90 10.88 -18.85
C LEU A 48 -10.85 10.72 -20.03
N GLN A 49 -11.12 11.80 -20.76
CA GLN A 49 -11.97 11.73 -21.96
C GLN A 49 -11.44 10.77 -23.02
N ARG A 50 -10.12 10.68 -23.24
CA ARG A 50 -9.53 9.69 -24.15
C ARG A 50 -9.72 8.26 -23.69
N ILE A 51 -9.61 8.01 -22.38
CA ILE A 51 -9.79 6.68 -21.79
C ILE A 51 -11.26 6.25 -21.93
N VAL A 52 -12.20 7.12 -21.57
CA VAL A 52 -13.65 6.87 -21.69
C VAL A 52 -14.03 6.58 -23.15
N ARG A 53 -13.62 7.43 -24.09
CA ARG A 53 -13.89 7.21 -25.53
C ARG A 53 -13.26 5.93 -26.06
N SER A 54 -12.11 5.51 -25.53
CA SER A 54 -11.47 4.24 -25.91
C SER A 54 -12.22 3.03 -25.34
N ALA A 55 -12.77 3.15 -24.13
CA ALA A 55 -13.60 2.14 -23.50
C ALA A 55 -14.97 2.00 -24.20
N GLU A 56 -15.62 3.11 -24.54
CA GLU A 56 -16.90 3.14 -25.27
C GLU A 56 -16.79 2.57 -26.69
N LYS A 57 -15.65 2.81 -27.37
CA LYS A 57 -15.47 2.39 -28.78
C LYS A 57 -15.22 0.89 -28.94
N GLY A 58 -15.29 0.08 -27.89
CA GLY A 58 -15.17 -1.39 -27.97
C GLY A 58 -13.82 -1.90 -28.49
N ARG A 59 -12.84 -1.02 -28.72
CA ARG A 59 -11.47 -1.37 -29.13
C ARG A 59 -10.59 -1.66 -27.91
N MET A 60 -11.12 -2.45 -26.98
CA MET A 60 -10.31 -3.25 -26.07
C MET A 60 -9.72 -4.40 -26.90
N THR A 61 -8.82 -4.08 -27.83
CA THR A 61 -8.04 -5.12 -28.50
C THR A 61 -7.32 -5.91 -27.41
N THR A 62 -7.41 -7.22 -27.49
CA THR A 62 -7.02 -8.29 -26.55
C THR A 62 -5.64 -8.17 -25.86
N LYS A 63 -4.84 -7.14 -26.16
CA LYS A 63 -3.70 -6.72 -25.35
C LYS A 63 -4.18 -5.72 -24.29
N ARG A 64 -4.53 -6.27 -23.13
CA ARG A 64 -4.90 -5.60 -21.88
C ARG A 64 -3.80 -4.60 -21.47
N ARG A 65 -3.82 -3.38 -22.03
CA ARG A 65 -2.99 -2.27 -21.53
C ARG A 65 -3.46 -1.98 -20.11
N LEU A 66 -2.55 -2.12 -19.14
CA LEU A 66 -2.84 -1.78 -17.76
C LEU A 66 -3.07 -0.27 -17.68
N ILE A 67 -3.88 0.19 -16.72
CA ILE A 67 -4.10 1.62 -16.49
C ILE A 67 -2.74 2.34 -16.26
N THR A 68 -1.74 1.61 -15.78
CA THR A 68 -0.37 2.09 -15.57
C THR A 68 0.38 2.46 -16.86
N ASP A 69 0.07 1.84 -18.00
CA ASP A 69 0.70 2.15 -19.31
C ASP A 69 0.38 3.56 -19.81
N SER A 70 -0.67 4.17 -19.26
CA SER A 70 -1.04 5.53 -19.64
C SER A 70 -0.13 6.57 -18.99
N TYR A 71 0.55 6.25 -17.88
CA TYR A 71 1.46 7.19 -17.22
C TYR A 71 2.72 7.31 -18.07
N ARG A 72 3.13 8.55 -18.34
CA ARG A 72 4.40 8.78 -19.02
C ARG A 72 5.51 8.35 -18.05
N VAL A 73 6.22 7.27 -18.37
CA VAL A 73 7.54 7.03 -17.79
C VAL A 73 8.39 8.22 -18.20
N VAL A 74 8.58 9.16 -17.28
CA VAL A 74 9.56 10.22 -17.47
C VAL A 74 10.90 9.50 -17.41
N LYS A 75 11.50 9.29 -18.57
CA LYS A 75 12.90 8.91 -18.67
C LYS A 75 13.67 10.12 -18.12
N ARG A 76 13.85 10.14 -16.80
CA ARG A 76 14.77 11.08 -16.15
C ARG A 76 16.10 10.81 -16.82
N GLU A 77 16.58 11.78 -17.58
CA GLU A 77 17.88 11.70 -18.20
C GLU A 77 18.85 11.44 -17.06
N ARG A 78 19.38 10.21 -16.99
CA ARG A 78 20.57 9.98 -16.18
C ARG A 78 21.60 10.85 -16.88
N ARG A 79 21.89 12.02 -16.29
CA ARG A 79 23.07 12.81 -16.62
C ARG A 79 24.26 11.87 -16.41
N GLY A 80 24.61 11.19 -17.50
CA GLY A 80 25.72 10.27 -17.60
C GLY A 80 27.00 11.09 -17.69
N GLY A 81 27.32 11.82 -16.64
CA GLY A 81 28.70 12.08 -16.33
C GLY A 81 29.24 10.78 -15.76
N LYS A 82 30.11 10.09 -16.50
CA LYS A 82 30.97 9.05 -15.93
C LYS A 82 31.94 9.76 -14.98
N ARG A 83 31.44 10.14 -13.80
CA ARG A 83 32.26 10.55 -12.68
C ARG A 83 32.94 9.26 -12.26
N GLU A 84 34.25 9.16 -12.46
CA GLU A 84 35.04 8.13 -11.79
C GLU A 84 34.65 8.21 -10.31
N LYS A 85 33.98 7.16 -9.83
CA LYS A 85 33.72 7.01 -8.41
C LYS A 85 35.11 6.87 -7.80
N SER A 86 35.57 7.94 -7.17
CA SER A 86 36.63 7.86 -6.18
C SER A 86 36.29 6.67 -5.25
N PRO A 87 37.28 5.88 -4.81
CA PRO A 87 37.03 4.76 -3.91
C PRO A 87 36.19 5.30 -2.76
N THR A 88 34.99 4.76 -2.59
CA THR A 88 34.13 5.17 -1.48
C THR A 88 34.94 4.86 -0.23
N PRO A 89 35.20 5.84 0.66
CA PRO A 89 35.88 5.55 1.90
C PRO A 89 35.10 4.42 2.59
N PRO A 90 35.79 3.46 3.24
CA PRO A 90 35.12 2.38 3.95
C PRO A 90 34.04 2.97 4.87
N PRO A 91 32.85 2.36 4.92
CA PRO A 91 31.73 2.89 5.68
C PRO A 91 32.17 3.11 7.14
N THR A 92 31.93 4.31 7.65
CA THR A 92 32.24 4.65 9.03
C THR A 92 31.43 3.74 9.97
N PRO A 93 31.93 3.37 11.17
CA PRO A 93 31.19 2.53 12.11
C PRO A 93 29.75 3.02 12.39
N GLU A 94 29.55 4.35 12.39
CA GLU A 94 28.23 4.98 12.50
C GLU A 94 27.29 4.64 11.33
N GLN A 95 27.80 4.59 10.10
CA GLN A 95 27.00 4.26 8.92
C GLN A 95 26.57 2.79 8.94
N ILE A 96 27.44 1.90 9.44
CA ILE A 96 27.14 0.47 9.61
C ILE A 96 26.06 0.28 10.68
N ALA A 97 26.20 0.95 11.83
CA ALA A 97 25.21 0.90 12.90
C ALA A 97 23.84 1.45 12.45
N ASN A 98 23.83 2.55 11.69
CA ASN A 98 22.62 3.12 11.14
C ASN A 98 21.95 2.21 10.10
N ALA A 99 22.74 1.50 9.28
CA ALA A 99 22.21 0.54 8.32
C ALA A 99 21.50 -0.63 9.04
N ALA A 100 22.12 -1.18 10.09
CA ALA A 100 21.51 -2.23 10.90
C ALA A 100 20.20 -1.75 11.56
N ARG A 101 20.21 -0.54 12.15
CA ARG A 101 19.00 0.09 12.72
C ARG A 101 17.87 0.24 11.69
N LEU A 102 18.21 0.63 10.46
CA LEU A 102 17.22 0.77 9.38
C LEU A 102 16.63 -0.58 8.97
N GLU A 103 17.44 -1.64 8.91
CA GLU A 103 16.96 -3.00 8.64
C GLU A 103 16.00 -3.48 9.73
N ASP A 104 16.30 -3.24 11.01
CA ASP A 104 15.44 -3.61 12.13
C ASP A 104 14.12 -2.82 12.12
N LEU A 105 14.17 -1.52 11.80
CA LEU A 105 12.98 -0.70 11.56
C LEU A 105 12.12 -1.25 10.43
N GLU A 106 12.74 -1.71 9.33
CA GLU A 106 12.03 -2.29 8.19
C GLU A 106 11.24 -3.56 8.61
N LYS A 107 11.87 -4.44 9.41
CA LYS A 107 11.21 -5.66 9.95
C LYS A 107 10.02 -5.31 10.83
N LEU A 108 10.17 -4.33 11.72
CA LEU A 108 9.10 -3.86 12.61
C LEU A 108 7.94 -3.21 11.83
N LYS A 109 8.24 -2.46 10.77
CA LYS A 109 7.23 -1.91 9.85
C LYS A 109 6.49 -3.01 9.11
N GLN A 110 7.20 -4.04 8.65
CA GLN A 110 6.59 -5.17 7.98
C GLN A 110 5.62 -5.91 8.93
N PHE A 111 6.00 -6.07 10.20
CA PHE A 111 5.13 -6.59 11.24
C PHE A 111 3.89 -5.70 11.44
N ASP A 112 4.04 -4.37 11.51
CA ASP A 112 2.94 -3.38 11.59
C ASP A 112 1.90 -3.54 10.47
N LEU A 113 2.33 -3.92 9.27
CA LEU A 113 1.48 -4.11 8.10
C LEU A 113 0.84 -5.50 8.00
N ASP A 114 1.35 -6.51 8.72
CA ASP A 114 0.80 -7.86 8.67
C ASP A 114 -0.50 -7.97 9.48
N TRP A 115 -1.63 -8.06 8.77
CA TRP A 115 -2.96 -8.18 9.36
C TRP A 115 -3.17 -9.49 10.16
N ARG A 116 -2.33 -10.51 9.97
CA ARG A 116 -2.46 -11.82 10.64
C ARG A 116 -2.35 -11.75 12.16
N PHE A 117 -1.61 -10.78 12.68
CA PHE A 117 -1.35 -10.60 14.12
C PHE A 117 -2.32 -9.60 14.79
N GLY A 118 -3.41 -9.25 14.11
CA GLY A 118 -4.45 -8.35 14.61
C GLY A 118 -4.08 -6.87 14.49
N PRO A 119 -4.97 -5.95 14.91
CA PRO A 119 -4.82 -4.50 14.68
C PRO A 119 -3.68 -3.89 15.51
N CYS A 120 -2.90 -2.97 14.94
CA CYS A 120 -1.79 -2.27 15.59
C CYS A 120 -2.15 -0.89 16.16
N THR A 121 -3.41 -0.48 16.04
CA THR A 121 -3.91 0.82 16.50
C THR A 121 -4.08 0.86 18.01
N GLY A 122 -3.52 1.88 18.67
CA GLY A 122 -3.74 2.14 20.10
C GLY A 122 -2.97 1.23 21.08
N ILE A 123 -2.01 0.44 20.59
CA ILE A 123 -1.16 -0.46 21.40
C ILE A 123 0.30 -0.36 20.96
N SER A 124 1.24 -0.71 21.83
CA SER A 124 2.66 -0.82 21.44
C SER A 124 2.91 -2.07 20.56
N ARG A 125 4.03 -2.10 19.84
CA ARG A 125 4.40 -3.29 19.05
C ARG A 125 4.58 -4.53 19.93
N LEU A 126 5.08 -4.37 21.15
CA LEU A 126 5.26 -5.46 22.12
C LEU A 126 3.91 -6.01 22.59
N GLN A 127 2.98 -5.13 22.98
CA GLN A 127 1.61 -5.55 23.37
C GLN A 127 0.91 -6.29 22.23
N ARG A 128 1.11 -5.83 20.99
CA ARG A 128 0.57 -6.51 19.80
C ARG A 128 1.15 -7.91 19.64
N TRP A 129 2.47 -8.06 19.82
CA TRP A 129 3.17 -9.34 19.74
C TRP A 129 2.67 -10.32 20.82
N GLU A 130 2.60 -9.88 22.08
CA GLU A 130 2.12 -10.70 23.20
C GLU A 130 0.68 -11.17 22.97
N ARG A 131 -0.20 -10.27 22.54
CA ARG A 131 -1.58 -10.63 22.21
C ARG A 131 -1.64 -11.66 21.08
N ALA A 132 -0.83 -11.50 20.03
CA ALA A 132 -0.78 -12.46 18.94
C ALA A 132 -0.30 -13.85 19.42
N GLN A 133 0.66 -13.89 20.34
CA GLN A 133 1.13 -15.12 20.98
C GLN A 133 0.06 -15.78 21.84
N VAL A 134 -0.66 -14.99 22.66
CA VAL A 134 -1.80 -15.48 23.46
C VAL A 134 -2.90 -16.09 22.57
N HIS A 135 -3.10 -15.54 21.38
CA HIS A 135 -4.06 -16.08 20.40
C HIS A 135 -3.51 -17.23 19.54
N GLY A 136 -2.28 -17.71 19.81
CA GLY A 136 -1.68 -18.83 19.08
C GLY A 136 -1.37 -18.52 17.62
N LEU A 137 -1.17 -17.24 17.28
CA LEU A 137 -0.87 -16.80 15.91
C LEU A 137 0.61 -16.96 15.55
N ASN A 138 1.44 -17.40 16.50
CA ASN A 138 2.89 -17.63 16.36
C ASN A 138 3.61 -16.45 15.69
N PRO A 139 3.59 -15.25 16.28
CA PRO A 139 4.36 -14.12 15.79
C PRO A 139 5.87 -14.42 15.81
N PRO A 140 6.69 -13.84 14.90
CA PRO A 140 8.12 -14.12 14.83
C PRO A 140 8.87 -13.68 16.10
N GLU A 141 9.71 -14.55 16.68
CA GLU A 141 10.47 -14.25 17.91
C GLU A 141 11.52 -13.15 17.70
N GLU A 142 12.07 -13.04 16.49
CA GLU A 142 13.00 -11.97 16.10
C GLU A 142 12.42 -10.58 16.38
N ILE A 143 11.11 -10.39 16.17
CA ILE A 143 10.42 -9.12 16.46
C ILE A 143 10.43 -8.81 17.96
N LYS A 144 10.24 -9.82 18.81
CA LYS A 144 10.26 -9.65 20.26
C LYS A 144 11.65 -9.31 20.76
N GLU A 145 12.68 -9.97 20.25
CA GLU A 145 14.07 -9.68 20.59
C GLU A 145 14.45 -8.24 20.23
N LEU A 146 14.09 -7.79 19.02
CA LEU A 146 14.30 -6.42 18.59
C LEU A 146 13.60 -5.41 19.51
N LEU A 147 12.35 -5.69 19.90
CA LEU A 147 11.58 -4.82 20.78
C LEU A 147 12.14 -4.74 22.21
N LEU A 148 12.72 -5.83 22.71
CA LEU A 148 13.39 -5.85 24.02
C LEU A 148 14.72 -5.07 23.99
N GLN A 149 15.46 -5.14 22.88
CA GLN A 149 16.69 -4.36 22.71
C GLN A 149 16.41 -2.86 22.55
N SER A 150 15.26 -2.51 21.97
CA SER A 150 14.91 -1.14 21.60
C SER A 150 13.96 -0.44 22.59
N GLU A 151 13.93 -0.83 23.86
CA GLU A 151 12.92 -0.35 24.82
C GLU A 151 12.92 1.18 25.00
N HIS A 152 14.07 1.82 24.80
CA HIS A 152 14.28 3.26 24.93
C HIS A 152 14.00 4.06 23.65
N ASP A 153 13.78 3.40 22.51
CA ASP A 153 13.59 4.06 21.23
C ASP A 153 12.10 4.10 20.84
N PRO A 154 11.46 5.28 20.87
CA PRO A 154 10.04 5.41 20.56
C PRO A 154 9.70 5.04 19.11
N GLU A 155 10.63 5.14 18.15
CA GLU A 155 10.37 4.75 16.75
C GLU A 155 10.28 3.23 16.59
N LEU A 156 11.05 2.48 17.39
CA LEU A 156 11.11 1.02 17.38
C LEU A 156 10.03 0.40 18.29
N ARG A 157 9.73 1.03 19.43
CA ARG A 157 8.72 0.54 20.38
C ARG A 157 7.29 0.64 19.84
N ASP A 158 7.00 1.69 19.09
CA ASP A 158 5.62 2.11 18.83
C ASP A 158 5.19 1.94 17.38
N SER A 159 3.91 1.60 17.17
CA SER A 159 3.40 1.27 15.84
C SER A 159 3.34 2.49 14.91
N LEU A 160 3.40 2.21 13.61
CA LEU A 160 3.31 3.19 12.51
C LEU A 160 2.13 4.18 12.62
N TRP A 161 1.05 3.79 13.30
CA TRP A 161 -0.20 4.55 13.39
C TRP A 161 -0.38 5.25 14.73
N ARG A 162 0.67 5.38 15.53
CA ARG A 162 0.61 6.06 16.83
C ARG A 162 0.06 7.47 16.73
N GLU A 163 0.45 8.21 15.71
CA GLU A 163 0.10 9.63 15.55
C GLU A 163 -1.29 9.85 14.97
N TYR A 164 -2.01 8.77 14.62
CA TYR A 164 -3.33 8.90 14.02
C TYR A 164 -4.36 9.25 15.09
N PRO A 165 -5.10 10.37 14.96
CA PRO A 165 -6.14 10.73 15.91
C PRO A 165 -7.33 9.76 15.79
N PHE A 166 -7.83 9.30 16.95
CA PHE A 166 -9.03 8.48 17.08
C PHE A 166 -10.25 9.34 17.42
#